data_AF-M2V316-F1
#
_entry.id   AF-M2V316-F1
#
_cell.length_a   1.000
_cell.length_b   1.000
_cell.length_c   1.000
_cell.angle_alpha   90.00
_cell.angle_beta   90.00
_cell.angle_gamma   90.00
#
_symmetry.space_group_name_H-M   'P 1'
#
loop_
_entity.id
_entity.type
_entity.pdbx_description
1 polymer ?
#
loop_
_entity_poly.entity_id
_entity_poly.type
_entity_poly.pdbx_seq_one_letter_code
_entity_poly.pdbx_strand_id
1 'polypeptide(L)'
;MTVIGEDAMATITDKQMNAKPDKPTWLIEDAPRGCGRFMARLRPNGERHFYFRYTSSSSERIFLPLGVYDPAGVDGLTLKEARTKAGELSRLYQGGIRDLREYIQAEEDDRKAAREAEQARVAAEKAAAEEARARQAARKTVQDLFDHWAKVDLINRKDGGDEVRRMFNKDVLPLLGSIPIDEVKKG
;
A
#
# COMPACT_ATOMS: atom_id res chain seq x y z
N MET A 1 -10.27 49.59 39.88
CA MET A 1 -10.65 48.17 39.87
C MET A 1 -11.22 47.89 38.49
N THR A 2 -10.32 47.65 37.53
CA THR A 2 -10.69 47.47 36.11
C THR A 2 -10.98 45.99 35.92
N VAL A 3 -12.22 45.67 35.59
CA VAL A 3 -12.67 44.32 35.29
C VAL A 3 -11.91 43.85 34.05
N ILE A 4 -11.02 42.89 34.22
CA ILE A 4 -10.28 42.23 33.14
C ILE A 4 -11.33 41.40 32.39
N GLY A 5 -11.68 41.83 31.19
CA GLY A 5 -12.54 41.08 30.28
C GLY A 5 -11.95 39.71 30.03
N GLU A 6 -12.79 38.70 30.17
CA GLU A 6 -12.53 37.29 29.93
C GLU A 6 -11.96 37.08 28.51
N ASP A 7 -10.68 36.68 28.43
CA ASP A 7 -9.97 36.35 27.18
C ASP A 7 -10.61 35.12 26.51
N ALA A 8 -11.65 35.34 25.71
CA ALA A 8 -12.20 34.32 24.83
C ALA A 8 -11.18 34.02 23.72
N MET A 9 -10.47 32.90 23.86
CA MET A 9 -9.56 32.30 22.86
C MET A 9 -10.16 32.38 21.45
N ALA A 10 -9.55 33.17 20.55
CA ALA A 10 -10.04 33.35 19.19
C ALA A 10 -9.98 32.01 18.41
N THR A 11 -11.12 31.33 18.36
CA THR A 11 -11.30 30.02 17.72
C THR A 11 -11.77 30.22 16.28
N ILE A 12 -11.17 29.48 15.33
CA ILE A 12 -11.62 29.54 13.93
C ILE A 12 -13.02 28.91 13.84
N THR A 13 -13.93 29.54 13.09
CA THR A 13 -15.32 29.10 12.91
C THR A 13 -15.65 28.80 11.45
N ASP A 14 -16.64 27.94 11.19
CA ASP A 14 -17.10 27.64 9.83
C ASP A 14 -17.64 28.90 9.12
N LYS A 15 -18.23 29.84 9.86
CA LYS A 15 -18.64 31.15 9.31
C LYS A 15 -17.45 31.92 8.74
N GLN A 16 -16.32 31.94 9.45
CA GLN A 16 -15.09 32.56 8.94
C GLN A 16 -14.54 31.78 7.75
N MET A 17 -14.55 30.44 7.78
CA MET A 17 -14.09 29.61 6.66
C MET A 17 -14.91 29.85 5.39
N ASN A 18 -16.21 30.10 5.51
CA ASN A 18 -17.10 30.39 4.38
C ASN A 18 -16.99 31.83 3.85
N ALA A 19 -16.20 32.70 4.48
CA ALA A 19 -15.98 34.06 4.01
C ALA A 19 -15.31 34.08 2.63
N LYS A 20 -15.54 35.17 1.88
CA LYS A 20 -14.91 35.47 0.60
C LYS A 20 -13.97 36.67 0.79
N PRO A 21 -12.67 36.45 0.98
CA PRO A 21 -11.74 37.55 1.18
C PRO A 21 -11.29 38.13 -0.17
N ASP A 22 -11.08 39.44 -0.24
CA ASP A 22 -10.56 40.12 -1.44
C ASP A 22 -9.07 39.79 -1.70
N LYS A 23 -8.34 39.42 -0.64
CA LYS A 23 -6.92 39.02 -0.70
C LYS A 23 -6.66 37.77 0.13
N PRO A 24 -5.60 37.00 -0.14
CA PRO A 24 -5.24 35.85 0.67
C PRO A 24 -5.13 36.22 2.15
N THR A 25 -5.90 35.54 2.99
CA THR A 25 -6.06 35.87 4.42
C THR A 25 -5.77 34.66 5.28
N TRP A 26 -5.02 34.87 6.36
CA TRP A 26 -4.73 33.84 7.37
C TRP A 26 -5.67 34.01 8.56
N LEU A 27 -6.28 32.90 8.97
CA LEU A 27 -6.93 32.74 10.27
C LEU A 27 -5.99 31.95 11.16
N ILE A 28 -5.81 32.41 12.40
CA ILE A 28 -4.87 31.81 13.36
C ILE A 28 -5.66 31.56 14.64
N GLU A 29 -5.70 30.30 15.06
CA GLU A 29 -6.27 29.94 16.36
C GLU A 29 -5.22 30.22 17.45
N ASP A 30 -5.64 30.84 18.55
CA ASP A 30 -4.75 31.09 19.67
C ASP A 30 -4.40 29.82 20.42
N ALA A 31 -3.15 29.78 20.90
CA ALA A 31 -2.61 28.66 21.66
C ALA A 31 -1.47 29.15 22.56
N PRO A 32 -1.25 28.49 23.73
CA PRO A 32 -0.11 28.78 24.58
C PRO A 32 1.23 28.66 23.85
N ARG A 33 2.25 29.34 24.38
CA ARG A 33 3.61 29.25 23.83
C ARG A 33 4.10 27.80 23.91
N GLY A 34 4.67 27.31 22.82
CA GLY A 34 5.23 25.96 22.76
C GLY A 34 4.25 24.87 22.31
N CYS A 35 3.01 25.20 21.98
CA CYS A 35 2.01 24.21 21.51
C CYS A 35 1.84 24.13 19.99
N GLY A 36 2.58 24.95 19.23
CA GLY A 36 2.27 25.22 17.82
C GLY A 36 0.95 26.00 17.67
N ARG A 37 0.49 26.22 16.44
CA ARG A 37 -0.78 26.91 16.16
C ARG A 37 -1.55 26.26 15.03
N PHE A 38 -2.85 26.08 15.23
CA PHE A 38 -3.77 25.73 14.15
C PHE A 38 -4.09 26.98 13.33
N MET A 39 -4.03 26.85 12.00
CA MET A 39 -4.19 27.96 11.07
C MET A 39 -5.03 27.54 9.87
N ALA A 40 -5.73 28.50 9.28
CA ALA A 40 -6.37 28.35 7.99
C ALA A 40 -5.94 29.47 7.05
N ARG A 41 -5.80 29.16 5.75
CA ARG A 41 -5.55 30.14 4.69
C ARG A 41 -6.73 30.15 3.75
N LEU A 42 -7.36 31.31 3.60
CA LEU A 42 -8.44 31.55 2.65
C LEU A 42 -7.88 32.32 1.45
N ARG A 43 -8.19 31.87 0.24
CA ARG A 43 -7.83 32.57 -1.00
C ARG A 43 -9.09 33.15 -1.68
N PRO A 44 -8.98 34.28 -2.42
CA PRO A 44 -10.13 34.88 -3.12
C PRO A 44 -10.81 33.97 -4.15
N ASN A 45 -10.05 33.02 -4.71
CA ASN A 45 -10.56 32.00 -5.63
C ASN A 45 -11.38 30.89 -4.95
N GLY A 46 -11.60 30.96 -3.64
CA GLY A 46 -12.39 30.00 -2.88
C GLY A 46 -11.57 28.83 -2.30
N GLU A 47 -10.29 28.71 -2.63
CA GLU A 47 -9.44 27.67 -2.07
C GLU A 47 -9.11 27.95 -0.60
N ARG A 48 -9.19 26.90 0.22
CA ARG A 48 -9.07 26.97 1.67
C ARG A 48 -8.22 25.81 2.16
N HIS A 49 -7.16 26.12 2.90
CA HIS A 49 -6.25 25.09 3.42
C HIS A 49 -6.01 25.27 4.90
N PHE A 50 -5.92 24.15 5.61
CA PHE A 50 -5.52 24.10 7.00
C PHE A 50 -4.02 23.83 7.12
N TYR A 51 -3.42 24.44 8.14
CA TYR A 51 -2.02 24.28 8.47
C TYR A 51 -1.84 24.15 9.97
N PHE A 52 -0.80 23.40 10.38
CA PHE A 52 -0.25 23.47 11.72
C PHE A 52 1.11 24.16 11.66
N ARG A 53 1.22 25.30 12.33
CA ARG A 53 2.46 26.08 12.38
C ARG A 53 3.25 25.76 13.63
N TYR A 54 4.51 25.35 13.47
CA TYR A 54 5.43 25.11 14.57
C TYR A 54 6.82 25.69 14.26
N THR A 55 7.73 25.57 15.22
CA THR A 55 9.15 25.92 15.03
C THR A 55 9.98 24.66 15.14
N SER A 56 10.76 24.34 14.12
CA SER A 56 11.62 23.15 14.06
C SER A 56 12.76 23.23 15.08
N SER A 57 13.51 22.14 15.21
CA SER A 57 14.77 22.14 15.98
C SER A 57 15.79 23.13 15.43
N SER A 58 15.78 23.37 14.11
CA SER A 58 16.61 24.37 13.41
C SER A 58 16.14 25.81 13.58
N SER A 59 15.16 26.08 14.46
CA SER A 59 14.54 27.41 14.66
C SER A 59 13.80 27.96 13.43
N GLU A 60 13.49 27.11 12.44
CA GLU A 60 12.71 27.47 11.27
C GLU A 60 11.21 27.41 11.58
N ARG A 61 10.44 28.35 11.02
CA ARG A 61 8.98 28.38 11.18
C ARG A 61 8.33 27.57 10.07
N ILE A 62 7.84 26.38 10.40
CA ILE A 62 7.23 25.45 9.44
C ILE A 62 5.71 25.61 9.44
N PHE A 63 5.12 25.60 8.24
CA PHE A 63 3.68 25.52 8.01
C PHE A 63 3.36 24.14 7.45
N LEU A 64 2.99 23.21 8.32
CA LEU A 64 2.66 21.84 7.92
C LEU A 64 1.23 21.79 7.38
N PRO A 65 1.02 21.48 6.09
CA PRO A 65 -0.34 21.38 5.55
C PRO A 65 -1.08 20.20 6.19
N LEU A 66 -2.32 20.44 6.61
CA LEU A 66 -3.20 19.41 7.19
C LEU A 66 -4.20 18.87 6.15
N GLY A 67 -4.64 19.73 5.23
CA GLY A 67 -5.59 19.38 4.18
C GLY A 67 -6.35 20.60 3.64
N VAL A 68 -7.17 20.35 2.62
CA VAL A 68 -8.14 21.32 2.09
C VAL A 68 -9.35 21.35 3.02
N TYR A 69 -9.98 22.52 3.19
CA TYR A 69 -11.26 22.61 3.90
C TYR A 69 -12.40 22.14 3.00
N ASP A 70 -13.17 21.20 3.51
CA ASP A 70 -14.45 20.79 2.96
C ASP A 70 -15.47 20.74 4.11
N PRO A 71 -16.54 21.55 4.10
CA PRO A 71 -17.56 21.52 5.15
C PRO A 71 -18.26 20.16 5.27
N ALA A 72 -18.31 19.36 4.20
CA ALA A 72 -18.93 18.03 4.20
C ALA A 72 -17.94 16.91 4.55
N GLY A 73 -16.63 17.18 4.49
CA GLY A 73 -15.58 16.19 4.77
C GLY A 73 -15.47 15.07 3.72
N VAL A 74 -15.90 15.30 2.48
CA VAL A 74 -15.89 14.30 1.40
C VAL A 74 -14.54 14.31 0.68
N ASP A 75 -14.13 15.47 0.17
CA ASP A 75 -12.89 15.66 -0.60
C ASP A 75 -11.80 16.38 0.21
N GLY A 76 -12.10 16.69 1.46
CA GLY A 76 -11.23 17.44 2.35
C GLY A 76 -11.56 17.21 3.81
N LEU A 77 -11.08 18.12 4.66
CA LEU A 77 -11.31 18.08 6.09
C LEU A 77 -12.38 19.08 6.48
N THR A 78 -13.30 18.64 7.34
CA THR A 78 -14.09 19.57 8.13
C THR A 78 -13.17 20.35 9.07
N LEU A 79 -13.64 21.51 9.53
CA LEU A 79 -12.93 22.32 10.52
C LEU A 79 -12.65 21.53 11.81
N LYS A 80 -13.60 20.68 12.23
CA LYS A 80 -13.46 19.81 13.41
C LYS A 80 -12.34 18.80 13.23
N GLU A 81 -12.30 18.09 12.10
CA GLU A 81 -11.26 17.08 11.83
C GLU A 81 -9.88 17.72 11.71
N ALA A 82 -9.78 18.87 11.04
CA ALA A 82 -8.53 19.60 10.93
C ALA A 82 -8.02 20.07 12.31
N ARG A 83 -8.92 20.52 13.20
CA ARG A 83 -8.59 20.85 14.58
C ARG A 83 -8.13 19.62 15.38
N THR A 84 -8.79 18.48 15.23
CA THR A 84 -8.36 17.22 15.86
C THR A 84 -6.94 16.85 15.44
N LYS A 85 -6.64 16.88 14.13
CA LYS A 85 -5.29 16.64 13.60
C LYS A 85 -4.27 17.64 14.15
N ALA A 86 -4.60 18.92 14.19
CA ALA A 86 -3.72 19.92 14.80
C ALA A 86 -3.45 19.65 16.28
N GLY A 87 -4.45 19.17 17.02
CA GLY A 87 -4.30 18.74 18.42
C GLY A 87 -3.37 17.54 18.59
N GLU A 88 -3.45 16.55 17.70
CA GLU A 88 -2.50 15.41 17.67
C GLU A 88 -1.07 15.88 17.46
N LEU A 89 -0.84 16.73 16.45
CA LEU A 89 0.48 17.31 16.18
C LEU A 89 0.98 18.16 17.34
N SER A 90 0.09 18.90 18.00
CA SER A 90 0.42 19.69 19.19
C SER A 90 0.91 18.79 20.33
N ARG A 91 0.28 17.62 20.55
CA ARG A 91 0.72 16.65 21.56
C ARG A 91 2.09 16.06 21.23
N LEU A 92 2.33 15.68 19.97
CA LEU A 92 3.65 15.19 19.52
C LEU A 92 4.74 16.25 19.72
N TYR A 93 4.44 17.49 19.34
CA TYR A 93 5.36 18.61 19.49
C TYR A 93 5.69 18.92 20.96
N GLN A 94 4.68 18.92 21.82
CA GLN A 94 4.85 19.09 23.27
C GLN A 94 5.59 17.91 23.90
N GLY A 95 5.44 16.70 23.33
CA GLY A 95 6.19 15.50 23.69
C GLY A 95 7.66 15.51 23.27
N GLY A 96 8.13 16.56 22.59
CA GLY A 96 9.54 16.75 22.23
C GLY A 96 9.86 16.50 20.76
N ILE A 97 8.90 16.06 19.95
CA ILE A 97 9.11 15.87 18.51
C ILE A 97 9.09 17.23 17.82
N ARG A 98 10.27 17.84 17.67
CA ARG A 98 10.42 19.19 17.11
C ARG A 98 10.33 19.24 15.60
N ASP A 99 10.65 18.16 14.92
CA ASP A 99 10.71 18.06 13.45
C ASP A 99 9.57 17.16 12.96
N LEU A 100 8.33 17.67 13.09
CA LEU A 100 7.10 16.90 12.84
C LEU A 100 6.97 16.41 11.38
N ARG A 101 7.41 17.22 10.40
CA ARG A 101 7.34 16.85 8.98
C ARG A 101 8.18 15.60 8.73
N GLU A 102 9.39 15.59 9.22
CA GLU A 102 10.37 14.51 9.06
C GLU A 102 9.90 13.27 9.81
N TYR A 103 9.39 13.44 11.03
CA TYR A 103 8.80 12.35 11.82
C TYR A 103 7.65 11.66 11.06
N ILE A 104 6.69 12.44 10.53
CA ILE A 104 5.56 11.89 9.78
C ILE A 104 6.04 11.21 8.49
N GLN A 105 7.00 11.80 7.79
CA GLN A 105 7.55 11.22 6.57
C GLN A 105 8.23 9.88 6.84
N ALA A 106 9.00 9.76 7.92
CA ALA A 106 9.65 8.52 8.30
C ALA A 106 8.62 7.41 8.60
N GLU A 107 7.58 7.72 9.38
CA GLU A 107 6.50 6.77 9.67
C GLU A 107 5.76 6.30 8.40
N GLU A 108 5.56 7.21 7.44
CA GLU A 108 4.95 6.90 6.15
C GLU A 108 5.86 6.03 5.27
N ASP A 109 7.15 6.31 5.25
CA ASP A 109 8.16 5.54 4.52
C ASP A 109 8.30 4.12 5.09
N ASP A 110 8.33 3.98 6.42
CA ASP A 110 8.37 2.69 7.10
C ASP A 110 7.12 1.86 6.80
N ARG A 111 5.93 2.49 6.82
CA ARG A 111 4.68 1.83 6.45
C ARG A 111 4.66 1.40 4.99
N LYS A 112 5.21 2.21 4.10
CA LYS A 112 5.31 1.88 2.66
C LYS A 112 6.28 0.72 2.45
N ALA A 113 7.46 0.77 3.05
CA ALA A 113 8.45 -0.28 2.98
C ALA A 113 7.90 -1.62 3.50
N ALA A 114 7.17 -1.61 4.61
CA ALA A 114 6.52 -2.81 5.14
C ALA A 114 5.49 -3.41 4.15
N ARG A 115 4.68 -2.57 3.51
CA ARG A 115 3.72 -3.02 2.48
C ARG A 115 4.42 -3.59 1.25
N GLU A 116 5.47 -2.93 0.78
CA GLU A 116 6.25 -3.39 -0.38
C GLU A 116 6.96 -4.71 -0.09
N ALA A 117 7.53 -4.88 1.11
CA ALA A 117 8.16 -6.13 1.53
C ALA A 117 7.14 -7.29 1.57
N GLU A 118 5.94 -7.05 2.09
CA GLU A 118 4.88 -8.05 2.12
C GLU A 118 4.38 -8.41 0.70
N GLN A 119 4.20 -7.41 -0.16
CA GLN A 119 3.84 -7.64 -1.56
C GLN A 119 4.92 -8.45 -2.30
N ALA A 120 6.19 -8.14 -2.08
CA ALA A 120 7.31 -8.88 -2.66
C ALA A 120 7.35 -10.33 -2.17
N ARG A 121 7.09 -10.57 -0.87
CA ARG A 121 7.00 -11.92 -0.29
C ARG A 121 5.90 -12.74 -0.96
N VAL A 122 4.70 -12.18 -1.06
CA VAL A 122 3.55 -12.85 -1.70
C VAL A 122 3.80 -13.10 -3.19
N ALA A 123 4.43 -12.15 -3.90
CA ALA A 123 4.77 -12.31 -5.30
C ALA A 123 5.82 -13.42 -5.51
N ALA A 124 6.85 -13.49 -4.66
CA ALA A 124 7.86 -14.54 -4.70
C ALA A 124 7.27 -15.92 -4.41
N GLU A 125 6.38 -16.03 -3.43
CA GLU A 125 5.68 -17.28 -3.11
C GLU A 125 4.82 -17.76 -4.29
N LYS A 126 4.08 -16.85 -4.92
CA LYS A 126 3.28 -17.18 -6.12
C LYS A 126 4.16 -17.63 -7.28
N ALA A 127 5.25 -16.90 -7.55
CA ALA A 127 6.18 -17.26 -8.62
C ALA A 127 6.81 -18.64 -8.39
N ALA A 128 7.23 -18.95 -7.15
CA ALA A 128 7.77 -20.25 -6.80
C ALA A 128 6.72 -21.38 -6.95
N ALA A 129 5.47 -21.14 -6.56
CA ALA A 129 4.39 -22.10 -6.73
C ALA A 129 4.04 -22.33 -8.20
N GLU A 130 4.01 -21.28 -9.02
CA GLU A 130 3.81 -21.37 -10.46
C GLU A 130 4.96 -22.12 -11.14
N GLU A 131 6.21 -21.82 -10.78
CA GLU A 131 7.37 -22.53 -11.30
C GLU A 131 7.33 -24.02 -10.90
N ALA A 132 6.99 -24.35 -9.65
CA ALA A 132 6.85 -25.73 -9.22
C ALA A 132 5.75 -26.47 -10.01
N ARG A 133 4.61 -25.82 -10.25
CA ARG A 133 3.53 -26.36 -11.08
C ARG A 133 3.95 -26.55 -12.53
N ALA A 134 4.64 -25.57 -13.11
CA ALA A 134 5.15 -25.65 -14.48
C ALA A 134 6.18 -26.77 -14.63
N ARG A 135 7.11 -26.92 -13.65
CA ARG A 135 8.07 -28.02 -13.61
C ARG A 135 7.36 -29.36 -13.54
N GLN A 136 6.35 -29.52 -12.68
CA GLN A 136 5.55 -30.75 -12.59
C GLN A 136 4.83 -31.06 -13.91
N ALA A 137 4.20 -30.05 -14.53
CA ALA A 137 3.49 -30.21 -15.80
C ALA A 137 4.41 -30.49 -17.00
N ALA A 138 5.69 -30.09 -16.92
CA ALA A 138 6.68 -30.35 -17.97
C ALA A 138 7.31 -31.74 -17.91
N ARG A 139 7.05 -32.53 -16.85
CA ARG A 139 7.63 -33.87 -16.72
C ARG A 139 6.97 -34.80 -17.72
N LYS A 140 7.79 -35.42 -18.57
CA LYS A 140 7.33 -36.46 -19.49
C LYS A 140 7.03 -37.74 -18.71
N THR A 141 5.90 -38.34 -19.02
CA THR A 141 5.46 -39.62 -18.45
C THR A 141 5.95 -40.82 -19.28
N VAL A 142 5.83 -42.03 -18.74
CA VAL A 142 6.11 -43.27 -19.48
C VAL A 142 5.19 -43.39 -20.71
N GLN A 143 3.94 -42.95 -20.59
CA GLN A 143 3.01 -42.86 -21.72
C GLN A 143 3.53 -41.94 -22.82
N ASP A 144 3.98 -40.71 -22.48
CA ASP A 144 4.50 -39.75 -23.46
C ASP A 144 5.74 -40.30 -24.20
N LEU A 145 6.61 -41.01 -23.49
CA LEU A 145 7.78 -41.66 -24.08
C LEU A 145 7.36 -42.79 -25.02
N PHE A 146 6.43 -43.63 -24.58
CA PHE A 146 5.90 -44.72 -25.39
C PHE A 146 5.24 -44.18 -26.67
N ASP A 147 4.41 -43.14 -26.58
CA ASP A 147 3.74 -42.55 -27.73
C ASP A 147 4.73 -41.95 -28.73
N HIS A 148 5.78 -41.29 -28.24
CA HIS A 148 6.85 -40.77 -29.09
C HIS A 148 7.60 -41.90 -29.80
N TRP A 149 8.05 -42.91 -29.05
CA TRP A 149 8.74 -44.08 -29.61
C TRP A 149 7.86 -44.84 -30.61
N ALA A 150 6.58 -45.01 -30.29
CA ALA A 150 5.63 -45.71 -31.13
C ALA A 150 5.37 -44.99 -32.46
N LYS A 151 5.47 -43.65 -32.46
CA LYS A 151 5.33 -42.83 -33.66
C LYS A 151 6.57 -42.86 -34.56
N VAL A 152 7.77 -42.91 -33.97
CA VAL A 152 9.03 -42.83 -34.71
C VAL A 152 9.50 -44.20 -35.17
N ASP A 153 9.47 -45.21 -34.30
CA ASP A 153 10.11 -46.50 -34.54
C ASP A 153 9.09 -47.62 -34.83
N LEU A 154 8.02 -47.75 -34.03
CA LEU A 154 7.10 -48.88 -34.16
C LEU A 154 6.37 -48.92 -35.51
N ILE A 155 6.13 -47.76 -36.12
CA ILE A 155 5.48 -47.66 -37.44
C ILE A 155 6.26 -48.36 -38.56
N ASN A 156 7.57 -48.52 -38.40
CA ASN A 156 8.44 -49.14 -39.41
C ASN A 156 8.47 -50.67 -39.32
N ARG A 157 7.75 -51.27 -38.37
CA ARG A 157 7.66 -52.74 -38.22
C ARG A 157 6.65 -53.34 -39.19
N LYS A 158 6.82 -54.62 -39.51
CA LYS A 158 5.96 -55.37 -40.44
C LYS A 158 4.47 -55.36 -40.02
N ASP A 159 4.20 -55.30 -38.72
CA ASP A 159 2.87 -55.24 -38.11
C ASP A 159 2.44 -53.82 -37.71
N GLY A 160 3.16 -52.78 -38.15
CA GLY A 160 2.90 -51.38 -37.76
C GLY A 160 3.06 -51.11 -36.25
N GLY A 161 3.57 -52.09 -35.49
CA GLY A 161 3.64 -52.04 -34.03
C GLY A 161 2.34 -52.40 -33.30
N ASP A 162 1.32 -52.94 -33.97
CA ASP A 162 0.02 -53.23 -33.37
C ASP A 162 0.11 -54.17 -32.16
N GLU A 163 0.92 -55.22 -32.25
CA GLU A 163 1.04 -56.19 -31.15
C GLU A 163 1.79 -55.58 -29.95
N VAL A 164 2.82 -54.75 -30.21
CA VAL A 164 3.54 -54.03 -29.15
C VAL A 164 2.62 -53.03 -28.46
N ARG A 165 1.80 -52.29 -29.23
CA ARG A 165 0.78 -51.37 -28.67
C ARG A 165 -0.24 -52.11 -27.81
N ARG A 166 -0.72 -53.28 -28.26
CA ARG A 166 -1.68 -54.10 -27.49
C ARG A 166 -1.10 -54.51 -26.14
N MET A 167 0.12 -55.05 -26.13
CA MET A 167 0.78 -55.49 -24.89
C MET A 167 1.06 -54.31 -23.95
N PHE A 168 1.61 -53.19 -24.45
CA PHE A 168 1.88 -52.03 -23.61
C PHE A 168 0.61 -51.42 -23.03
N ASN A 169 -0.46 -51.26 -23.84
CA ASN A 169 -1.73 -50.72 -23.38
C ASN A 169 -2.44 -51.64 -22.36
N LYS A 170 -2.23 -52.95 -22.44
CA LYS A 170 -2.86 -53.91 -21.53
C LYS A 170 -2.07 -54.09 -20.23
N ASP A 171 -0.75 -54.26 -20.34
CA ASP A 171 0.06 -54.83 -19.27
C ASP A 171 1.07 -53.83 -18.66
N VAL A 172 1.37 -52.71 -19.33
CA VAL A 172 2.42 -51.76 -18.88
C VAL A 172 1.86 -50.38 -18.55
N LEU A 173 1.19 -49.73 -19.51
CA LEU A 173 0.70 -48.37 -19.40
C LEU A 173 -0.38 -48.18 -18.31
N PRO A 174 -1.26 -49.16 -18.03
CA PRO A 174 -2.18 -49.04 -16.89
C PRO A 174 -1.48 -48.98 -15.53
N LEU A 175 -0.26 -49.55 -15.41
CA LEU A 175 0.51 -49.60 -14.17
C LEU A 175 1.52 -48.45 -14.06
N LEU A 176 2.17 -48.10 -15.17
CA LEU A 176 3.31 -47.17 -15.19
C LEU A 176 3.08 -45.93 -16.04
N GLY A 177 2.03 -45.88 -16.87
CA GLY A 177 1.86 -44.88 -17.92
C GLY A 177 1.84 -43.44 -17.41
N SER A 178 1.19 -43.18 -16.28
CA SER A 178 1.11 -41.85 -15.66
C SER A 178 2.33 -41.46 -14.84
N ILE A 179 3.29 -42.36 -14.63
CA ILE A 179 4.47 -42.10 -13.81
C ILE A 179 5.46 -41.26 -14.62
N PRO A 180 5.98 -40.15 -14.06
CA PRO A 180 7.08 -39.40 -14.66
C PRO A 180 8.32 -40.28 -14.87
N ILE A 181 8.98 -40.16 -16.02
CA ILE A 181 10.13 -41.02 -16.39
C ILE A 181 11.25 -40.99 -15.33
N ASP A 182 11.50 -39.83 -14.74
CA ASP A 182 12.53 -39.60 -13.72
C ASP A 182 12.18 -40.18 -12.34
N GLU A 183 10.95 -40.64 -12.14
CA GLU A 183 10.50 -41.33 -10.93
C GLU A 183 10.50 -42.86 -11.04
N VAL A 184 10.74 -43.40 -12.23
CA VAL A 184 10.80 -44.85 -12.44
C VAL A 184 12.07 -45.41 -11.79
N LYS A 185 11.90 -46.32 -10.82
CA LYS A 185 12.99 -46.99 -10.10
C LYS A 185 12.95 -48.50 -10.31
N LYS A 186 14.13 -49.11 -10.33
CA LYS A 186 14.27 -50.57 -10.31
C LYS A 186 13.96 -51.07 -8.89
N GLY A 187 12.96 -51.93 -8.76
CA GLY A 187 12.63 -52.65 -7.52
C GLY A 187 13.59 -53.79 -7.23
#